data_AF-A0A3P8ITC4-F1
#
_entry.id   AF-A0A3P8ITC4-F1
#
_cell.length_a   1.000
_cell.length_b   1.000
_cell.length_c   1.000
_cell.angle_alpha   90.00
_cell.angle_beta   90.00
_cell.angle_gamma   90.00
#
_symmetry.space_group_name_H-M   'P 1'
#
loop_
_entity.id
_entity.type
_entity.pdbx_description
1 polymer ?
#
loop_
_entity_poly.entity_id
_entity_poly.type
_entity_poly.pdbx_seq_one_letter_code
_entity_poly.pdbx_strand_id
1 'polypeptide(L)'
;MHYFIDHVVYKANLRGPSFRCEENSDGTITLHYFTGRPGLYPIVRGVLREVARRVFNIEISLSVTGRTQRSVQMVSGERIEEHVIFLIKTNDQSHDSGSEASTASTFPAIGLSWRPCFVMHFSIVLLPDFSSQTLRMNALEFCTALPYHVIFDEHCRLVQHGKELANHVPRELLAVGTPIMRIFEVNRPQIPFDFDNICNFINAVFVLQVKTSPTDMRRQREQVESNDGASATTTFHHGHHLKLKGQMMLLSDRKSLIYICSPYVTSIQELMQFGMRLTAMPLHDATRDLVLLNQQRLTDVEVKWVSSEFEKLLIRHRYYTCAFPKFFE
;
A
#
# COMPACT_ATOMS: atom_id res chain seq x y z
N MET A 1 3.52 0.11 8.06
CA MET A 1 3.65 -0.75 9.26
C MET A 1 2.43 -0.67 10.17
N HIS A 2 2.08 0.48 10.77
CA HIS A 2 0.93 0.59 11.68
C HIS A 2 -0.37 0.01 11.12
N TYR A 3 -0.70 0.29 9.85
CA TYR A 3 -1.85 -0.32 9.18
C TYR A 3 -1.88 -1.84 9.29
N PHE A 4 -0.74 -2.51 9.06
CA PHE A 4 -0.62 -3.97 9.13
C PHE A 4 -0.84 -4.47 10.56
N ILE A 5 -0.22 -3.82 11.53
CA ILE A 5 -0.36 -4.17 12.95
C ILE A 5 -1.83 -4.04 13.39
N ASP A 6 -2.46 -2.91 13.10
CA ASP A 6 -3.82 -2.62 13.54
C ASP A 6 -4.84 -3.56 12.87
N HIS A 7 -4.76 -3.75 11.55
CA HIS A 7 -5.82 -4.39 10.77
C HIS A 7 -5.59 -5.87 10.48
N VAL A 8 -4.33 -6.31 10.37
CA VAL A 8 -4.01 -7.69 10.01
C VAL A 8 -3.72 -8.51 11.25
N VAL A 9 -2.92 -7.98 12.18
CA VAL A 9 -2.46 -8.72 13.36
C VAL A 9 -3.50 -8.67 14.47
N TYR A 10 -3.85 -7.48 14.96
CA TYR A 10 -4.68 -7.37 16.16
C TYR A 10 -6.17 -7.25 15.86
N LYS A 11 -6.56 -6.92 14.63
CA LYS A 11 -7.95 -6.55 14.26
C LYS A 11 -8.57 -5.56 15.25
N ALA A 12 -7.73 -4.73 15.86
CA ALA A 12 -8.15 -3.75 16.84
C ALA A 12 -8.51 -2.47 16.08
N ASN A 13 -9.55 -1.75 16.55
CA ASN A 13 -9.83 -0.39 16.08
C ASN A 13 -8.82 0.62 16.67
N LEU A 14 -7.55 0.24 16.74
CA LEU A 14 -6.46 1.11 17.11
C LEU A 14 -6.02 1.85 15.85
N ARG A 15 -5.81 3.15 16.00
CA ARG A 15 -5.18 3.97 14.98
C ARG A 15 -3.74 4.22 15.41
N GLY A 16 -2.79 3.72 14.64
CA GLY A 16 -1.39 4.10 14.78
C GLY A 16 -1.13 5.58 14.47
N PRO A 17 -0.02 6.14 14.97
CA PRO A 17 0.40 7.49 14.61
C PRO A 17 0.87 7.57 13.15
N SER A 18 0.85 8.78 12.60
CA SER A 18 1.37 9.09 11.26
C SER A 18 2.67 9.87 11.36
N PHE A 19 3.59 9.62 10.43
CA PHE A 19 4.90 10.26 10.38
C PHE A 19 5.11 10.85 9.00
N ARG A 20 5.67 12.06 8.93
CA ARG A 20 6.14 12.69 7.69
C ARG A 20 7.54 13.25 7.94
N CYS A 21 8.41 13.08 6.95
CA CYS A 21 9.81 13.41 7.04
C CYS A 21 10.14 14.42 5.93
N GLU A 22 10.88 15.46 6.28
CA GLU A 22 11.38 16.45 5.33
C GLU A 22 12.89 16.61 5.56
N GLU A 23 13.65 16.57 4.48
CA GLU A 23 15.10 16.80 4.52
C GLU A 23 15.35 18.30 4.35
N ASN A 24 16.14 18.85 5.28
CA ASN A 24 16.51 20.26 5.26
C ASN A 24 17.82 20.44 4.47
N SER A 25 18.07 21.64 3.96
CA SER A 25 19.28 21.95 3.19
C SER A 25 20.58 21.82 3.99
N ASP A 26 20.50 21.82 5.31
CA ASP A 26 21.63 21.65 6.23
C ASP A 26 21.93 20.17 6.53
N GLY A 27 21.25 19.23 5.87
CA GLY A 27 21.40 17.78 6.10
C GLY A 27 20.68 17.29 7.36
N THR A 28 19.96 18.16 8.07
CA THR A 28 19.11 17.74 9.20
C THR A 28 17.76 17.26 8.70
N ILE A 29 17.06 16.51 9.56
CA ILE A 29 15.76 15.92 9.22
C ILE A 29 14.68 16.53 10.12
N THR A 30 13.63 17.06 9.49
CA THR A 30 12.40 17.48 10.18
C THR A 30 11.38 16.35 10.15
N LEU A 31 11.07 15.81 11.33
CA LEU A 31 10.07 14.76 11.49
C LEU A 31 8.78 15.34 12.09
N HIS A 32 7.70 15.23 11.34
CA HIS A 32 6.34 15.54 11.76
C HIS A 32 5.67 14.27 12.28
N TYR A 33 5.28 14.28 13.56
CA TYR A 33 4.57 13.21 14.23
C TYR A 33 3.13 13.61 14.54
N PHE A 34 2.17 12.86 14.01
CA PHE A 34 0.75 13.09 14.22
C PHE A 34 0.13 11.94 15.00
N THR A 35 -0.56 12.24 16.11
CA THR A 35 -1.21 11.23 16.95
C THR A 35 -2.56 11.71 17.47
N GLY A 36 -3.55 10.82 17.46
CA GLY A 36 -4.82 11.04 18.17
C GLY A 36 -4.72 10.78 19.68
N ARG A 37 -3.56 10.35 20.18
CA ARG A 37 -3.27 10.12 21.60
C ARG A 37 -2.24 11.14 22.08
N PRO A 38 -2.67 12.27 22.66
CA PRO A 38 -1.77 13.33 23.08
C PRO A 38 -0.87 12.87 24.22
N GLY A 39 0.36 13.39 24.28
CA GLY A 39 1.32 13.13 25.35
C GLY A 39 2.21 11.89 25.14
N LEU A 40 2.03 11.13 24.06
CA LEU A 40 2.83 9.93 23.78
C LEU A 40 4.12 10.18 22.97
N TYR A 41 4.38 11.43 22.57
CA TYR A 41 5.55 11.76 21.75
C TYR A 41 6.92 11.43 22.38
N PRO A 42 7.13 11.36 23.73
CA PRO A 42 8.42 10.94 24.28
C PRO A 42 8.82 9.51 23.90
N ILE A 43 7.85 8.64 23.61
CA ILE A 43 8.10 7.27 23.14
C ILE A 43 8.82 7.31 21.78
N VAL A 44 8.38 8.19 20.88
CA VAL A 44 8.99 8.36 19.55
C VAL A 44 10.47 8.72 19.67
N ARG A 45 10.81 9.62 20.60
CA ARG A 45 12.21 10.02 20.87
C ARG A 45 13.07 8.83 21.28
N GLY A 46 12.59 7.98 22.18
CA GLY A 46 13.32 6.80 22.65
C GLY A 46 13.47 5.75 21.54
N VAL A 47 12.39 5.44 20.84
CA VAL A 47 12.38 4.44 19.77
C VAL A 47 13.29 4.86 18.62
N LEU A 48 13.22 6.11 18.15
CA LEU A 48 14.05 6.57 17.04
C LEU A 48 15.54 6.53 17.38
N ARG A 49 15.91 6.96 18.60
CA ARG A 49 17.30 6.90 19.06
C ARG A 49 17.82 5.46 19.08
N GLU A 50 17.03 4.52 19.60
CA GLU A 50 17.44 3.12 19.66
C GLU A 50 17.49 2.45 18.28
N VAL A 51 16.56 2.77 17.38
CA VAL A 51 16.58 2.27 16.00
C VAL A 51 17.79 2.81 15.25
N ALA A 52 18.07 4.11 15.33
CA ALA A 52 19.25 4.71 14.71
C ALA A 52 20.55 4.06 15.19
N ARG A 53 20.70 3.88 16.51
CA ARG A 53 21.89 3.28 17.12
C ARG A 53 22.04 1.79 16.81
N ARG A 54 20.97 1.00 16.91
CA ARG A 54 21.06 -0.47 16.77
C ARG A 54 21.00 -0.96 15.33
N VAL A 55 20.24 -0.29 14.47
CA VAL A 55 20.02 -0.74 13.09
C VAL A 55 20.98 -0.07 12.13
N PHE A 56 21.23 1.23 12.33
CA PHE A 56 22.05 2.03 11.40
C PHE A 56 23.43 2.37 11.96
N ASN A 57 23.69 2.09 13.24
CA ASN A 57 24.93 2.48 13.93
C ASN A 57 25.21 4.00 13.87
N ILE A 58 24.14 4.81 13.96
CA ILE A 58 24.21 6.27 13.92
C ILE A 58 23.75 6.83 15.27
N GLU A 59 24.55 7.75 15.82
CA GLU A 59 24.11 8.57 16.95
C GLU A 59 23.31 9.77 16.46
N ILE A 60 22.08 9.89 16.96
CA ILE A 60 21.20 11.01 16.62
C ILE A 60 20.80 11.79 17.87
N SER A 61 20.73 13.11 17.71
CA SER A 61 20.09 14.00 18.67
C SER A 61 18.72 14.43 18.14
N LEU A 62 17.71 14.35 19.01
CA LEU A 62 16.34 14.77 18.71
C LEU A 62 15.94 15.90 19.66
N SER A 63 15.52 17.03 19.08
CA SER A 63 14.94 18.16 19.79
C SER A 63 13.51 18.44 19.29
N VAL A 64 12.59 18.73 20.20
CA VAL A 64 11.23 19.12 19.83
C VAL A 64 11.24 20.61 19.48
N THR A 65 10.89 20.96 18.25
CA THR A 65 10.86 22.37 17.77
C THR A 65 9.46 22.96 17.78
N GLY A 66 8.43 22.12 17.72
CA GLY A 66 7.04 22.58 17.72
C GLY A 66 6.10 21.52 18.28
N ARG A 67 5.04 21.99 18.94
CA ARG A 67 3.94 21.16 19.41
C ARG A 67 2.65 21.94 19.22
N THR A 68 1.73 21.35 18.47
CA THR A 68 0.40 21.91 18.26
C THR A 68 -0.65 20.83 18.47
N GLN A 69 -1.85 21.25 18.83
CA GLN A 69 -3.03 20.38 18.84
C GLN A 69 -4.04 21.01 17.91
N ARG A 70 -4.50 20.23 16.95
CA ARG A 70 -5.50 20.65 15.97
C ARG A 70 -6.70 19.73 16.03
N SER A 71 -7.85 20.29 15.72
CA SER A 71 -9.03 19.50 15.50
C SER A 71 -9.07 19.03 14.05
N VAL A 72 -9.18 17.72 13.82
CA VAL A 72 -9.24 17.12 12.50
C VAL A 72 -10.60 16.48 12.30
N GLN A 73 -11.27 16.86 11.21
CA GLN A 73 -12.55 16.30 10.84
C GLN A 73 -12.34 14.92 10.23
N MET A 74 -12.93 13.89 10.86
CA MET A 74 -13.01 12.54 10.32
C MET A 74 -14.44 12.27 9.87
N VAL A 75 -14.65 11.22 9.08
CA VAL A 75 -16.01 10.78 8.72
C VAL A 75 -16.83 10.42 9.97
N SER A 76 -16.17 9.91 11.01
CA SER A 76 -16.83 9.54 12.28
C SER A 76 -16.96 10.70 13.28
N GLY A 77 -16.71 11.94 12.87
CA GLY A 77 -16.75 13.13 13.74
C GLY A 77 -15.39 13.81 13.96
N GLU A 78 -15.45 14.93 14.66
CA GLU A 78 -14.30 15.77 14.98
C GLU A 78 -13.40 15.10 16.04
N ARG A 79 -12.08 15.14 15.85
CA ARG A 79 -11.12 14.57 16.80
C ARG A 79 -9.90 15.45 16.98
N ILE A 80 -9.37 15.47 18.20
CA ILE A 80 -8.11 16.16 18.51
C ILE A 80 -6.94 15.32 18.03
N GLU A 81 -6.08 15.92 17.22
CA GLU A 81 -4.81 15.38 16.77
C GLU A 81 -3.68 16.26 17.31
N GLU A 82 -2.72 15.64 18.00
CA GLU A 82 -1.49 16.29 18.41
C GLU A 82 -0.44 16.14 17.31
N HIS A 83 0.14 17.27 16.90
CA HIS A 83 1.25 17.33 15.96
C HIS A 83 2.51 17.82 16.68
N VAL A 84 3.54 16.97 16.71
CA VAL A 84 4.84 17.29 17.29
C VAL A 84 5.90 17.29 16.18
N ILE A 85 6.71 18.34 16.14
CA ILE A 85 7.80 18.50 15.18
C ILE A 85 9.11 18.20 15.92
N PHE A 86 9.85 17.23 15.41
CA PHE A 86 11.19 16.90 15.86
C PHE A 86 12.20 17.35 14.83
N LEU A 87 13.26 18.02 15.29
CA LEU A 87 14.48 18.22 14.53
C LEU A 87 15.47 17.12 14.91
N ILE A 88 15.93 16.37 13.92
CA ILE A 88 16.88 15.27 14.07
C ILE A 88 18.21 15.71 13.47
N LYS A 89 19.27 15.64 14.27
CA LYS A 89 20.64 15.89 13.83
C LYS A 89 21.48 14.65 14.03
N THR A 90 22.30 14.30 13.05
CA THR A 90 23.34 13.29 13.20
C THR A 90 24.50 13.89 13.98
N ASN A 91 24.99 13.16 14.98
CA ASN A 91 26.22 13.53 15.65
C ASN A 91 27.36 12.88 14.88
N ASP A 92 27.88 13.55 13.85
CA ASP A 92 29.09 13.09 13.17
C ASP A 92 30.29 13.29 14.11
N GLN A 93 30.70 12.22 14.79
CA GLN A 93 32.03 12.14 15.38
C GLN A 93 33.02 11.67 14.30
N SER A 94 33.33 12.54 13.34
CA SER A 94 34.53 12.40 12.50
C SER A 94 35.57 13.41 12.97
N HIS A 95 36.15 13.15 14.15
CA HIS A 95 37.43 13.75 14.56
C HIS A 95 38.55 12.92 13.90
N ASP A 96 38.96 13.32 12.70
CA ASP A 96 40.23 12.87 12.12
C ASP A 96 41.30 13.89 12.50
N SER A 97 41.83 13.78 13.73
CA SER A 97 43.05 14.45 14.15
C SER A 97 44.16 13.40 14.20
N GLY A 98 44.87 13.26 13.09
CA GLY A 98 46.02 12.38 12.95
C GLY A 98 47.18 12.82 13.84
N SER A 99 47.56 11.94 14.77
CA SER A 99 48.92 11.84 15.30
C SER A 99 49.28 10.36 15.35
N GLU A 100 50.25 9.99 14.52
CA GLU A 100 50.83 8.65 14.40
C GLU A 100 51.55 8.22 15.69
N ALA A 101 51.41 6.95 16.08
CA ALA A 101 52.53 6.03 16.37
C ALA A 101 52.07 4.76 17.12
N SER A 102 52.21 3.60 16.44
CA SER A 102 52.57 2.24 16.95
C SER A 102 51.69 1.57 18.02
N THR A 103 51.27 0.30 17.97
CA THR A 103 51.86 -0.93 17.41
C THR A 103 50.79 -2.02 17.25
N ALA A 104 50.88 -2.76 16.14
CA ALA A 104 50.55 -4.18 15.95
C ALA A 104 49.34 -4.83 16.66
N SER A 105 48.33 -5.21 15.88
CA SER A 105 47.98 -6.63 15.73
C SER A 105 47.13 -6.86 14.47
N THR A 106 47.61 -7.80 13.67
CA THR A 106 47.09 -8.19 12.36
C THR A 106 45.79 -8.97 12.50
N PHE A 107 44.69 -8.35 12.09
CA PHE A 107 43.51 -9.04 11.58
C PHE A 107 43.07 -8.30 10.31
N PRO A 108 42.79 -8.99 9.19
CA PRO A 108 42.33 -8.33 7.98
C PRO A 108 40.88 -7.91 8.19
N ALA A 109 40.68 -6.75 8.81
CA ALA A 109 39.41 -6.06 8.79
C ALA A 109 39.23 -5.48 7.39
N ILE A 110 38.22 -5.97 6.67
CA ILE A 110 37.70 -5.34 5.46
C ILE A 110 37.11 -4.00 5.92
N GLY A 111 37.96 -2.98 5.98
CA GLY A 111 37.61 -1.63 6.37
C GLY A 111 36.76 -0.99 5.28
N LEU A 112 35.44 -1.11 5.44
CA LEU A 112 34.49 -0.20 4.81
C LEU A 112 34.68 1.17 5.46
N SER A 113 35.47 2.05 4.83
CA SER A 113 35.38 3.47 5.14
C SER A 113 34.03 3.95 4.60
N TRP A 114 33.08 4.11 5.50
CA TRP A 114 31.77 4.65 5.20
C TRP A 114 31.93 6.15 4.93
N ARG A 115 32.16 6.50 3.66
CA ARG A 115 31.74 7.81 3.16
C ARG A 115 30.22 7.79 3.07
N PRO A 116 29.50 8.81 3.56
CA PRO A 116 28.05 8.84 3.47
C PRO A 116 27.67 9.10 2.01
N CYS A 117 27.51 8.03 1.25
CA CYS A 117 26.76 8.03 0.01
C CYS A 117 25.68 6.97 0.16
N PHE A 118 24.44 7.45 0.11
CA PHE A 118 23.22 6.69 0.13
C PHE A 118 23.28 5.49 -0.85
N VAL A 119 22.48 4.47 -0.52
CA VAL A 119 22.13 3.29 -1.33
C VAL A 119 23.05 2.07 -1.16
N MET A 120 22.56 1.07 -0.41
CA MET A 120 23.04 -0.32 -0.50
C MET A 120 22.81 -0.84 -1.92
N HIS A 121 23.86 -0.88 -2.74
CA HIS A 121 23.90 -1.69 -3.97
C HIS A 121 24.54 -3.05 -3.63
N PHE A 122 23.77 -4.12 -3.81
CA PHE A 122 24.30 -5.48 -3.89
C PHE A 122 25.14 -5.58 -5.17
N SER A 123 26.42 -5.94 -5.05
CA SER A 123 27.37 -5.98 -6.16
C SER A 123 26.97 -6.99 -7.24
N ILE A 124 26.52 -6.49 -8.39
CA ILE A 124 26.71 -7.15 -9.69
C ILE A 124 27.77 -6.34 -10.45
N VAL A 125 28.70 -7.10 -11.02
CA VAL A 125 29.97 -6.71 -11.65
C VAL A 125 29.79 -5.64 -12.74
N LEU A 126 30.59 -4.56 -12.65
CA LEU A 126 30.97 -3.58 -13.68
C LEU A 126 29.86 -3.05 -14.61
N LEU A 127 29.17 -1.98 -14.20
CA LEU A 127 28.54 -1.03 -15.13
C LEU A 127 28.81 0.43 -14.68
N PRO A 128 28.98 1.37 -15.62
CA PRO A 128 29.36 2.75 -15.34
C PRO A 128 28.24 3.54 -14.62
N ASP A 129 28.67 4.54 -13.86
CA ASP A 129 27.92 5.52 -13.06
C ASP A 129 26.48 5.84 -13.57
N PHE A 130 25.46 5.34 -12.87
CA PHE A 130 24.03 5.45 -13.22
C PHE A 130 23.34 6.73 -12.71
N SER A 131 24.08 7.69 -12.16
CA SER A 131 23.51 8.84 -11.41
C SER A 131 22.74 9.88 -12.24
N SER A 132 22.53 9.69 -13.55
CA SER A 132 21.83 10.68 -14.40
C SER A 132 20.99 10.13 -15.56
N GLN A 133 20.62 8.84 -15.57
CA GLN A 133 19.65 8.37 -16.56
C GLN A 133 18.22 8.64 -16.10
N THR A 134 17.70 9.82 -16.45
CA THR A 134 16.26 10.07 -16.37
C THR A 134 15.56 9.19 -17.42
N LEU A 135 14.93 8.11 -16.96
CA LEU A 135 14.10 7.28 -17.83
C LEU A 135 12.89 8.11 -18.26
N ARG A 136 12.87 8.53 -19.53
CA ARG A 136 11.75 9.28 -20.10
C ARG A 136 10.66 8.30 -20.52
N MET A 137 9.45 8.54 -20.03
CA MET A 137 8.26 7.79 -20.39
C MET A 137 7.24 8.76 -20.94
N ASN A 138 6.61 8.43 -22.07
CA ASN A 138 5.52 9.23 -22.58
C ASN A 138 4.21 8.93 -21.81
N ALA A 139 3.21 9.80 -21.93
CA ALA A 139 1.95 9.63 -21.17
C ALA A 139 1.19 8.35 -21.54
N LEU A 140 1.27 7.90 -22.81
CA LEU A 140 0.59 6.69 -23.29
C LEU A 140 1.25 5.41 -22.75
N GLU A 141 2.58 5.39 -22.71
CA GLU A 141 3.40 4.35 -22.09
C GLU A 141 3.10 4.27 -20.61
N PHE A 142 3.00 5.42 -19.93
CA PHE A 142 2.63 5.48 -18.52
C PHE A 142 1.25 4.86 -18.26
N CYS A 143 0.23 5.22 -19.06
CA CYS A 143 -1.11 4.61 -18.98
C CYS A 143 -1.12 3.11 -19.27
N THR A 144 -0.17 2.63 -20.07
CA THR A 144 -0.04 1.21 -20.40
C THR A 144 0.67 0.44 -19.30
N ALA A 145 1.73 1.02 -18.72
CA ALA A 145 2.49 0.46 -17.63
C ALA A 145 1.68 0.41 -16.33
N LEU A 146 0.98 1.50 -16.00
CA LEU A 146 0.18 1.63 -14.78
C LEU A 146 -1.29 1.77 -15.16
N PRO A 147 -2.00 0.68 -15.47
CA PRO A 147 -3.38 0.73 -15.96
C PRO A 147 -4.40 1.20 -14.92
N TYR A 148 -4.05 1.13 -13.63
CA TYR A 148 -4.85 1.57 -12.50
C TYR A 148 -4.13 2.75 -11.83
N HIS A 149 -4.39 3.95 -12.36
CA HIS A 149 -3.94 5.19 -11.75
C HIS A 149 -4.99 6.28 -11.93
N VAL A 150 -4.96 7.29 -11.07
CA VAL A 150 -5.80 8.48 -11.16
C VAL A 150 -4.95 9.69 -10.84
N ILE A 151 -4.97 10.71 -11.68
CA ILE A 151 -4.36 12.01 -11.40
C ILE A 151 -5.49 13.02 -11.23
N PHE A 152 -5.43 13.81 -10.16
CA PHE A 152 -6.40 14.86 -9.89
C PHE A 152 -5.73 16.11 -9.34
N ASP A 153 -6.36 17.26 -9.58
CA ASP A 153 -5.86 18.57 -9.20
C ASP A 153 -6.16 18.95 -7.74
N GLU A 154 -5.77 20.17 -7.36
CA GLU A 154 -5.98 20.78 -6.04
C GLU A 154 -7.46 20.90 -5.65
N HIS A 155 -8.36 20.87 -6.63
CA HIS A 155 -9.80 20.90 -6.43
C HIS A 155 -10.44 19.51 -6.46
N CYS A 156 -9.63 18.45 -6.37
CA CYS A 156 -10.07 17.06 -6.45
C CYS A 156 -10.84 16.75 -7.74
N ARG A 157 -10.44 17.36 -8.87
CA ARG A 157 -11.01 17.09 -10.19
C ARG A 157 -10.09 16.21 -11.00
N LEU A 158 -10.67 15.28 -11.74
CA LEU A 158 -9.96 14.32 -12.57
C LEU A 158 -9.16 15.04 -13.67
N VAL A 159 -7.87 14.76 -13.74
CA VAL A 159 -6.96 15.24 -14.79
C VAL A 159 -6.63 14.11 -15.77
N GLN A 160 -6.27 12.94 -15.24
CA GLN A 160 -5.90 11.76 -16.03
C GLN A 160 -6.34 10.49 -15.30
N HIS A 161 -6.62 9.43 -16.04
CA HIS A 161 -6.91 8.11 -15.48
C HIS A 161 -6.24 7.00 -16.28
N GLY A 162 -6.03 5.86 -15.62
CA GLY A 162 -5.56 4.64 -16.25
C GLY A 162 -6.61 3.99 -17.15
N LYS A 163 -6.14 3.25 -18.15
CA LYS A 163 -6.99 2.63 -19.18
C LYS A 163 -7.96 1.58 -18.62
N GLU A 164 -7.55 0.82 -17.60
CA GLU A 164 -8.39 -0.26 -17.05
C GLU A 164 -9.52 0.29 -16.17
N LEU A 165 -9.43 1.54 -15.69
CA LEU A 165 -10.53 2.15 -14.95
C LEU A 165 -11.78 2.34 -15.82
N ALA A 166 -11.64 2.51 -17.13
CA ALA A 166 -12.77 2.61 -18.06
C ALA A 166 -13.60 1.31 -18.15
N ASN A 167 -13.06 0.19 -17.68
CA ASN A 167 -13.80 -1.06 -17.58
C ASN A 167 -14.70 -1.12 -16.33
N HIS A 168 -14.42 -0.28 -15.33
CA HIS A 168 -15.04 -0.31 -14.00
C HIS A 168 -15.75 0.99 -13.60
N VAL A 169 -15.63 2.04 -14.40
CA VAL A 169 -16.28 3.33 -14.18
C VAL A 169 -16.93 3.78 -15.50
N PRO A 170 -18.18 4.29 -15.46
CA PRO A 170 -18.84 4.87 -16.64
C PRO A 170 -17.99 5.96 -17.29
N ARG A 171 -17.92 5.96 -18.63
CA ARG A 171 -17.09 6.92 -19.39
C ARG A 171 -17.44 8.39 -19.11
N GLU A 172 -18.72 8.66 -18.84
CA GLU A 172 -19.22 10.00 -18.47
C GLU A 172 -18.57 10.53 -17.18
N LEU A 173 -18.27 9.64 -16.22
CA LEU A 173 -17.64 10.00 -14.96
C LEU A 173 -16.10 10.07 -15.07
N LEU A 174 -15.52 9.52 -16.13
CA LEU A 174 -14.08 9.58 -16.41
C LEU A 174 -13.70 10.78 -17.29
N ALA A 175 -14.64 11.67 -17.60
CA ALA A 175 -14.33 12.92 -18.28
C ALA A 175 -13.44 13.83 -17.42
N VAL A 176 -12.45 14.46 -18.04
CA VAL A 176 -11.55 15.43 -17.39
C VAL A 176 -12.38 16.55 -16.76
N GLY A 177 -12.01 16.94 -15.54
CA GLY A 177 -12.75 17.93 -14.73
C GLY A 177 -13.81 17.32 -13.82
N THR A 178 -14.12 16.03 -13.94
CA THR A 178 -15.11 15.38 -13.06
C THR A 178 -14.60 15.34 -11.62
N PRO A 179 -15.39 15.78 -10.62
CA PRO A 179 -15.00 15.65 -9.21
C PRO A 179 -14.81 14.19 -8.83
N ILE A 180 -13.63 13.85 -8.28
CA ILE A 180 -13.25 12.48 -7.91
C ILE A 180 -14.25 11.85 -6.92
N MET A 181 -14.86 12.66 -6.07
CA MET A 181 -15.91 12.24 -5.13
C MET A 181 -17.17 11.66 -5.80
N ARG A 182 -17.42 11.95 -7.09
CA ARG A 182 -18.51 11.31 -7.84
C ARG A 182 -18.17 9.88 -8.25
N ILE A 183 -16.88 9.59 -8.42
CA ILE A 183 -16.36 8.32 -8.91
C ILE A 183 -16.06 7.39 -7.73
N PHE A 184 -15.39 7.93 -6.71
CA PHE A 184 -14.83 7.17 -5.62
C PHE A 184 -15.36 7.62 -4.25
N GLU A 185 -15.34 6.69 -3.32
CA GLU A 185 -15.51 6.90 -1.89
C GLU A 185 -14.22 6.46 -1.16
N VAL A 186 -13.78 7.21 -0.15
CA VAL A 186 -12.61 6.81 0.65
C VAL A 186 -13.05 5.83 1.72
N ASN A 187 -12.66 4.57 1.59
CA ASN A 187 -12.87 3.60 2.66
C ASN A 187 -11.78 3.71 3.72
N ARG A 188 -10.54 4.00 3.29
CA ARG A 188 -9.38 4.15 4.17
C ARG A 188 -8.40 5.20 3.64
N PRO A 189 -7.83 6.04 4.53
CA PRO A 189 -8.31 6.32 5.89
C PRO A 189 -9.71 6.97 5.89
N GLN A 190 -10.47 6.90 6.99
CA GLN A 190 -11.84 7.45 7.07
C GLN A 190 -11.82 8.98 7.22
N ILE A 191 -11.37 9.66 6.18
CA ILE A 191 -11.24 11.11 6.08
C ILE A 191 -12.18 11.65 4.99
N PRO A 192 -12.63 12.91 5.09
CA PRO A 192 -13.22 13.60 3.96
C PRO A 192 -12.28 13.61 2.75
N PHE A 193 -12.83 13.47 1.55
CA PHE A 193 -12.06 13.51 0.30
C PHE A 193 -11.75 14.97 -0.06
N ASP A 194 -10.71 15.53 0.56
CA ASP A 194 -10.19 16.87 0.23
C ASP A 194 -8.68 16.80 0.00
N PHE A 195 -8.15 17.69 -0.83
CA PHE A 195 -6.73 17.71 -1.19
C PHE A 195 -5.82 17.84 0.04
N ASP A 196 -6.12 18.79 0.93
CA ASP A 196 -5.34 19.01 2.15
C ASP A 196 -5.41 17.81 3.11
N ASN A 197 -6.59 17.19 3.22
CA ASN A 197 -6.80 16.00 4.03
C ASN A 197 -5.99 14.82 3.46
N ILE A 198 -5.97 14.62 2.14
CA ILE A 198 -5.15 13.59 1.49
C ILE A 198 -3.66 13.87 1.72
N CYS A 199 -3.21 15.11 1.56
CA CYS A 199 -1.81 15.51 1.80
C CYS A 199 -1.38 15.29 3.26
N ASN A 200 -2.26 15.54 4.23
CA ASN A 200 -2.00 15.26 5.65
C ASN A 200 -1.78 13.75 5.91
N PHE A 201 -2.41 12.88 5.11
CA PHE A 201 -2.31 11.43 5.22
C PHE A 201 -1.51 10.79 4.07
N ILE A 202 -0.62 11.53 3.39
CA ILE A 202 0.07 11.07 2.17
C ILE A 202 0.82 9.74 2.35
N ASN A 203 1.40 9.49 3.53
CA ASN A 203 2.14 8.27 3.86
C ASN A 203 1.23 7.09 4.27
N ALA A 204 -0.08 7.30 4.35
CA ALA A 204 -1.04 6.24 4.62
C ALA A 204 -1.33 5.42 3.36
N VAL A 205 -1.79 4.19 3.55
CA VAL A 205 -2.33 3.38 2.47
C VAL A 205 -3.78 3.80 2.24
N PHE A 206 -4.10 4.16 0.99
CA PHE A 206 -5.44 4.56 0.59
C PHE A 206 -6.19 3.40 -0.03
N VAL A 207 -7.43 3.19 0.41
CA VAL A 207 -8.37 2.27 -0.23
C VAL A 207 -9.58 3.06 -0.69
N LEU A 208 -9.72 3.18 -2.00
CA LEU A 208 -10.84 3.86 -2.63
C LEU A 208 -11.85 2.83 -3.16
N GLN A 209 -13.13 3.05 -2.92
CA GLN A 209 -14.22 2.23 -3.45
C GLN A 209 -14.88 2.95 -4.62
N VAL A 210 -15.06 2.25 -5.74
CA VAL A 210 -15.82 2.74 -6.89
C VAL A 210 -17.30 2.79 -6.53
N LYS A 211 -17.96 3.93 -6.72
CA LYS A 211 -19.37 4.10 -6.40
C LYS A 211 -20.31 3.33 -7.32
N THR A 212 -19.92 3.10 -8.58
CA THR A 212 -20.71 2.29 -9.51
C THR A 212 -20.65 0.80 -9.13
N SER A 213 -21.80 0.14 -9.07
CA SER A 213 -21.84 -1.32 -8.85
C SER A 213 -21.47 -2.07 -10.13
N PRO A 214 -20.79 -3.23 -10.04
CA PRO A 214 -20.53 -4.10 -11.19
C PRO A 214 -21.81 -4.52 -11.95
N THR A 215 -22.95 -4.62 -11.26
CA THR A 215 -24.25 -4.94 -11.87
C THR A 215 -24.76 -3.83 -12.78
N ASP A 216 -24.57 -2.57 -12.36
CA ASP A 216 -25.02 -1.41 -13.11
C ASP A 216 -24.17 -1.23 -14.37
N MET A 217 -22.88 -1.56 -14.28
CA MET A 217 -22.00 -1.57 -15.44
C MET A 217 -22.35 -2.62 -16.49
N ARG A 218 -22.74 -3.83 -16.06
CA ARG A 218 -23.19 -4.87 -17.01
C ARG A 218 -24.49 -4.46 -17.69
N ARG A 219 -25.47 -3.96 -16.91
CA ARG A 219 -26.74 -3.45 -17.45
C ARG A 219 -26.54 -2.30 -18.44
N GLN A 220 -25.62 -1.38 -18.16
CA GLN A 220 -25.34 -0.27 -19.08
C GLN A 220 -24.68 -0.74 -20.39
N ARG A 221 -23.85 -1.80 -20.35
CA ARG A 221 -23.31 -2.42 -21.58
C ARG A 221 -24.40 -3.13 -22.38
N GLU A 222 -25.32 -3.82 -21.71
CA GLU A 222 -26.44 -4.53 -22.34
C GLU A 222 -27.51 -3.58 -22.91
N GLN A 223 -27.76 -2.43 -22.27
CA GLN A 223 -28.69 -1.39 -22.76
C GLN A 223 -28.18 -0.63 -23.98
N VAL A 224 -26.86 -0.48 -24.15
CA VAL A 224 -26.29 0.11 -25.37
C VAL A 224 -26.50 -0.81 -26.58
N GLU A 225 -26.74 -2.11 -26.36
CA GLU A 225 -27.03 -3.09 -27.40
C GLU A 225 -28.55 -3.39 -27.57
N SER A 226 -29.42 -2.87 -26.69
CA SER A 226 -30.87 -3.11 -26.77
C SER A 226 -31.69 -1.87 -26.38
N ASN A 227 -32.33 -1.27 -27.38
CA ASN A 227 -33.08 -0.03 -27.29
C ASN A 227 -34.52 -0.25 -26.78
N ASP A 228 -34.68 -0.75 -25.55
CA ASP A 228 -36.01 -0.82 -24.91
C ASP A 228 -35.99 -0.28 -23.48
N GLY A 229 -36.77 0.79 -23.29
CA GLY A 229 -36.93 1.49 -22.03
C GLY A 229 -37.89 0.76 -21.09
N ALA A 230 -37.37 0.21 -20.00
CA ALA A 230 -38.17 -0.24 -18.87
C ALA A 230 -37.70 0.45 -17.58
N SER A 231 -38.67 1.10 -16.93
CA SER A 231 -38.53 1.97 -15.78
C SER A 231 -37.97 1.27 -14.53
N ALA A 232 -37.17 2.05 -13.80
CA ALA A 232 -36.38 1.67 -12.64
C ALA A 232 -37.21 1.20 -11.43
N THR A 233 -36.84 0.04 -10.89
CA THR A 233 -37.07 -0.31 -9.48
C THR A 233 -35.69 -0.44 -8.80
N THR A 234 -35.39 0.50 -7.91
CA THR A 234 -34.16 0.58 -7.13
C THR A 234 -34.19 -0.42 -5.98
N THR A 235 -33.97 -1.70 -6.28
CA THR A 235 -33.65 -2.69 -5.26
C THR A 235 -32.13 -2.63 -5.05
N PHE A 236 -31.69 -2.10 -3.91
CA PHE A 236 -30.28 -2.09 -3.48
C PHE A 236 -29.78 -3.54 -3.31
N HIS A 237 -29.39 -4.17 -4.40
CA HIS A 237 -28.56 -5.36 -4.33
C HIS A 237 -27.27 -4.94 -3.61
N HIS A 238 -26.90 -5.65 -2.55
CA HIS A 238 -25.65 -5.47 -1.82
C HIS A 238 -24.47 -5.88 -2.71
N GLY A 239 -24.28 -5.17 -3.83
CA GLY A 239 -23.21 -5.39 -4.77
C GLY A 239 -21.90 -5.06 -4.09
N HIS A 240 -20.98 -6.01 -4.07
CA HIS A 240 -19.61 -5.73 -3.70
C HIS A 240 -19.10 -4.68 -4.70
N HIS A 241 -18.86 -3.46 -4.25
CA HIS A 241 -18.24 -2.42 -5.05
C HIS A 241 -16.75 -2.69 -5.20
N LEU A 242 -16.19 -2.40 -6.38
CA LEU A 242 -14.75 -2.58 -6.62
C LEU A 242 -13.97 -1.65 -5.69
N LYS A 243 -12.99 -2.21 -4.99
CA LYS A 243 -12.05 -1.45 -4.17
C LYS A 243 -10.70 -1.44 -4.85
N LEU A 244 -10.04 -0.30 -4.84
CA LEU A 244 -8.67 -0.09 -5.29
C LEU A 244 -7.84 0.23 -4.07
N LYS A 245 -6.69 -0.44 -3.93
CA LYS A 245 -5.74 -0.21 -2.84
C LYS A 245 -4.46 0.35 -3.43
N GLY A 246 -3.92 1.41 -2.84
CA GLY A 246 -2.79 2.11 -3.41
C GLY A 246 -2.20 3.18 -2.51
N GLN A 247 -1.31 3.97 -3.09
CA GLN A 247 -0.67 5.10 -2.45
C GLN A 247 -0.95 6.38 -3.22
N MET A 248 -1.04 7.47 -2.46
CA MET A 248 -1.15 8.83 -2.98
C MET A 248 0.24 9.45 -2.98
N MET A 249 0.59 10.16 -4.05
CA MET A 249 1.84 10.92 -4.14
C MET A 249 1.54 12.32 -4.66
N LEU A 250 2.13 13.32 -4.01
CA LEU A 250 2.09 14.70 -4.45
C LEU A 250 3.10 14.88 -5.58
N LEU A 251 2.65 15.36 -6.73
CA LEU A 251 3.54 15.62 -7.86
C LEU A 251 4.40 16.87 -7.58
N SER A 252 5.48 17.03 -8.35
CA SER A 252 6.45 18.11 -8.19
C SER A 252 5.82 19.51 -8.33
N ASP A 253 4.70 19.61 -9.04
CA ASP A 253 3.93 20.85 -9.21
C ASP A 253 3.23 21.31 -7.91
N ARG A 254 3.16 20.45 -6.88
CA ARG A 254 2.46 20.66 -5.60
C ARG A 254 0.96 20.96 -5.74
N LYS A 255 0.40 20.79 -6.93
CA LYS A 255 -1.00 21.08 -7.27
C LYS A 255 -1.77 19.84 -7.68
N SER A 256 -1.07 18.77 -8.01
CA SER A 256 -1.66 17.54 -8.50
C SER A 256 -1.26 16.37 -7.60
N LEU A 257 -2.21 15.49 -7.34
CA LEU A 257 -1.99 14.22 -6.67
C LEU A 257 -2.12 13.09 -7.69
N ILE A 258 -1.23 12.12 -7.61
CA ILE A 258 -1.38 10.85 -8.31
C ILE A 258 -1.71 9.74 -7.29
N TYR A 259 -2.76 8.99 -7.61
CA TYR A 259 -3.10 7.74 -6.96
C TYR A 259 -2.66 6.59 -7.84
N ILE A 260 -1.66 5.82 -7.42
CA ILE A 260 -1.27 4.57 -8.07
C ILE A 260 -1.81 3.43 -7.23
N CYS A 261 -2.58 2.54 -7.85
CA CYS A 261 -3.33 1.52 -7.14
C CYS A 261 -3.42 0.21 -7.91
N SER A 262 -3.85 -0.83 -7.19
CA SER A 262 -4.17 -2.14 -7.72
C SER A 262 -5.57 -2.55 -7.24
N PRO A 263 -6.32 -3.34 -8.03
CA PRO A 263 -7.59 -3.91 -7.58
C PRO A 263 -7.42 -4.69 -6.29
N TYR A 264 -8.27 -4.42 -5.30
CA TYR A 264 -8.19 -5.11 -4.01
C TYR A 264 -8.97 -6.43 -4.07
N VAL A 265 -8.36 -7.41 -4.74
CA VAL A 265 -8.87 -8.77 -4.95
C VAL A 265 -7.86 -9.81 -4.47
N THR A 266 -8.36 -10.92 -3.94
CA THR A 266 -7.52 -11.99 -3.36
C THR A 266 -7.78 -13.36 -3.98
N SER A 267 -8.87 -13.53 -4.74
CA SER A 267 -9.25 -14.79 -5.35
C SER A 267 -9.69 -14.62 -6.81
N ILE A 268 -9.60 -15.71 -7.58
CA ILE A 268 -10.12 -15.75 -8.96
C ILE A 268 -11.64 -15.54 -8.97
N GLN A 269 -12.34 -16.02 -7.95
CA GLN A 269 -13.79 -15.83 -7.83
C GLN A 269 -14.16 -14.36 -7.70
N GLU A 270 -13.48 -13.59 -6.84
CA GLU A 270 -13.67 -12.14 -6.72
C GLU A 270 -13.38 -11.43 -8.05
N LEU A 271 -12.30 -11.81 -8.74
CA LEU A 271 -11.94 -11.26 -10.04
C LEU A 271 -13.10 -11.41 -11.05
N MET A 272 -13.71 -12.60 -11.11
CA MET A 272 -14.85 -12.89 -11.98
C MET A 272 -16.12 -12.14 -11.57
N GLN A 273 -16.36 -11.94 -10.27
CA GLN A 273 -17.50 -11.15 -9.77
C GLN A 273 -17.44 -9.71 -10.27
N PHE A 274 -16.24 -9.12 -10.30
CA PHE A 274 -16.01 -7.78 -10.85
C PHE A 274 -15.90 -7.74 -12.38
N GLY A 275 -16.05 -8.88 -13.07
CA GLY A 275 -15.88 -8.97 -14.52
C GLY A 275 -14.46 -8.68 -14.99
N MET A 276 -13.47 -8.85 -14.10
CA MET A 276 -12.06 -8.70 -14.42
C MET A 276 -11.46 -10.01 -14.92
N ARG A 277 -10.42 -9.89 -15.74
CA ARG A 277 -9.56 -11.01 -16.14
C ARG A 277 -8.19 -10.81 -15.54
N LEU A 278 -7.40 -11.89 -15.44
CA LEU A 278 -6.03 -11.80 -14.92
C LEU A 278 -5.14 -10.87 -15.76
N THR A 279 -5.45 -10.73 -17.06
CA THR A 279 -4.75 -9.83 -17.98
C THR A 279 -4.95 -8.34 -17.68
N ALA A 280 -5.96 -7.97 -16.89
CA ALA A 280 -6.17 -6.59 -16.48
C ALA A 280 -5.10 -6.11 -15.49
N MET A 281 -4.45 -7.05 -14.78
CA MET A 281 -3.33 -6.74 -13.89
C MET A 281 -1.98 -6.92 -14.63
N PRO A 282 -1.11 -5.89 -14.64
CA PRO A 282 0.23 -6.01 -15.21
C PRO A 282 1.06 -7.13 -14.59
N LEU A 283 2.05 -7.61 -15.32
CA LEU A 283 2.96 -8.66 -14.83
C LEU A 283 3.81 -8.23 -13.64
N HIS A 284 4.12 -6.93 -13.52
CA HIS A 284 4.88 -6.39 -12.40
C HIS A 284 4.01 -6.08 -11.17
N ASP A 285 2.69 -6.25 -11.26
CA ASP A 285 1.79 -6.05 -10.14
C ASP A 285 1.75 -7.32 -9.27
N ALA A 286 2.27 -7.21 -8.04
CA ALA A 286 2.31 -8.31 -7.07
C ALA A 286 0.93 -8.86 -6.71
N THR A 287 -0.15 -8.09 -6.92
CA THR A 287 -1.53 -8.55 -6.69
C THR A 287 -1.89 -9.72 -7.62
N ARG A 288 -1.35 -9.72 -8.85
CA ARG A 288 -1.54 -10.82 -9.80
C ARG A 288 -0.97 -12.13 -9.26
N ASP A 289 0.26 -12.07 -8.76
CA ASP A 289 0.94 -13.23 -8.17
C ASP A 289 0.24 -13.69 -6.90
N LEU A 290 -0.23 -12.75 -6.07
CA LEU A 290 -1.00 -13.05 -4.87
C LEU A 290 -2.27 -13.86 -5.18
N VAL A 291 -3.03 -13.48 -6.21
CA VAL A 291 -4.23 -14.21 -6.64
C VAL A 291 -3.89 -15.63 -7.08
N LEU A 292 -2.83 -15.80 -7.87
CA LEU A 292 -2.38 -17.11 -8.34
C LEU A 292 -1.87 -18.00 -7.19
N LEU A 293 -1.06 -17.44 -6.30
CA LEU A 293 -0.55 -18.15 -5.12
C LEU A 293 -1.68 -18.56 -4.18
N ASN A 294 -2.67 -17.70 -3.97
CA ASN A 294 -3.82 -18.06 -3.13
C ASN A 294 -4.64 -19.18 -3.78
N GLN A 295 -4.80 -19.16 -5.11
CA GLN A 295 -5.46 -20.26 -5.82
C GLN A 295 -4.70 -21.57 -5.67
N GLN A 296 -3.38 -21.57 -5.89
CA GLN A 296 -2.54 -22.75 -5.70
C GLN A 296 -2.67 -23.29 -4.27
N ARG A 297 -2.59 -22.42 -3.27
CA ARG A 297 -2.73 -22.80 -1.86
C ARG A 297 -4.09 -23.45 -1.58
N LEU A 298 -5.18 -22.94 -2.15
CA LEU A 298 -6.52 -23.51 -1.97
C LEU A 298 -6.60 -24.91 -2.59
N THR A 299 -6.07 -25.08 -3.80
CA THR A 299 -6.02 -26.38 -4.47
C THR A 299 -5.16 -27.39 -3.71
N ASP A 300 -3.99 -26.98 -3.17
CA ASP A 300 -3.14 -27.86 -2.36
C ASP A 300 -3.84 -28.33 -1.08
N VAL A 301 -4.61 -27.44 -0.45
CA VAL A 301 -5.41 -27.79 0.73
C VAL A 301 -6.49 -28.80 0.35
N GLU A 302 -7.21 -28.59 -0.76
CA GLU A 302 -8.23 -29.51 -1.26
C GLU A 302 -7.66 -30.89 -1.58
N VAL A 303 -6.53 -30.96 -2.29
CA VAL A 303 -5.83 -32.21 -2.60
C VAL A 303 -5.43 -32.96 -1.32
N LYS A 304 -4.88 -32.24 -0.31
CA LYS A 304 -4.54 -32.84 0.99
C LYS A 304 -5.76 -33.39 1.73
N TRP A 305 -6.88 -32.66 1.70
CA TRP A 305 -8.14 -33.12 2.29
C TRP A 305 -8.63 -34.40 1.63
N VAL A 306 -8.68 -34.42 0.29
CA VAL A 306 -9.12 -35.59 -0.48
C VAL A 306 -8.20 -36.79 -0.19
N SER A 307 -6.88 -36.60 -0.20
CA SER A 307 -5.93 -37.67 0.11
C SER A 307 -6.14 -38.24 1.52
N SER A 308 -6.37 -37.39 2.53
CA SER A 308 -6.63 -37.84 3.90
C SER A 308 -7.94 -38.63 4.00
N GLU A 309 -8.97 -38.23 3.27
CA GLU A 309 -10.26 -38.93 3.27
C GLU A 309 -10.17 -40.30 2.59
N PHE A 310 -9.42 -40.40 1.49
CA PHE A 310 -9.11 -41.69 0.85
C PHE A 310 -8.31 -42.60 1.78
N GLU A 311 -7.33 -42.08 2.53
CA GLU A 311 -6.55 -42.87 3.48
C GLU A 311 -7.43 -43.41 4.62
N LYS A 312 -8.33 -42.60 5.18
CA LYS A 312 -9.32 -43.07 6.17
C LYS A 312 -10.21 -44.17 5.60
N LEU A 313 -10.65 -44.03 4.35
CA LEU A 313 -11.46 -45.05 3.68
C LEU A 313 -10.69 -46.35 3.48
N LEU A 314 -9.42 -46.29 3.08
CA LEU A 314 -8.54 -47.46 2.95
C LEU A 314 -8.31 -48.15 4.29
N ILE A 315 -8.07 -47.39 5.36
CA ILE A 315 -7.94 -47.92 6.73
C ILE A 315 -9.25 -48.61 7.14
N ARG A 316 -10.39 -47.96 6.89
CA ARG A 316 -11.72 -48.52 7.19
C ARG A 316 -11.95 -49.81 6.41
N HIS A 317 -11.67 -49.83 5.12
CA HIS A 317 -11.77 -51.04 4.29
C HIS A 317 -10.87 -52.16 4.80
N ARG A 318 -9.59 -51.87 5.09
CA ARG A 318 -8.65 -52.84 5.68
C ARG A 318 -9.15 -53.39 7.01
N TYR A 319 -9.71 -52.54 7.87
CA TYR A 319 -10.29 -52.96 9.14
C TYR A 319 -11.46 -53.94 8.92
N TYR A 320 -12.40 -53.64 8.02
CA TYR A 320 -13.52 -54.55 7.73
C TYR A 320 -13.06 -55.87 7.10
N THR A 321 -12.08 -55.85 6.19
CA THR A 321 -11.53 -57.08 5.60
C THR A 321 -10.75 -57.94 6.59
N CYS A 322 -10.08 -57.33 7.57
CA CYS A 322 -9.35 -58.06 8.61
C CYS A 322 -10.25 -58.50 9.78
N ALA A 323 -11.30 -57.74 10.11
CA ALA A 323 -12.20 -58.03 11.22
C ALA A 323 -13.27 -59.10 10.88
N PHE A 324 -13.59 -59.28 9.60
CA PHE A 324 -14.52 -60.33 9.14
C PHE A 324 -13.91 -61.17 8.01
N PRO A 325 -12.94 -62.08 8.30
CA PRO A 325 -12.27 -62.87 7.28
C PRO A 325 -13.15 -63.99 6.68
N LYS A 326 -14.27 -64.33 7.33
CA LYS A 326 -15.08 -65.51 7.00
C LYS A 326 -16.58 -65.22 7.19
N PHE A 327 -17.23 -64.80 6.11
CA PHE A 327 -18.69 -64.95 5.94
C PHE A 327 -19.07 -65.39 4.52
N PHE A 328 -18.08 -65.78 3.71
CA PHE A 328 -18.26 -66.44 2.42
C PHE A 328 -17.40 -67.70 2.40
N GLU A 329 -17.91 -68.77 3.02
CA GLU A 329 -17.60 -70.16 2.69
C GLU A 329 -18.87 -70.99 2.90
#